data_AF-A0A8S9SFP0-F1
#
_entry.id   AF-A0A8S9SFP0-F1
#
_cell.length_a   1.000
_cell.length_b   1.000
_cell.length_c   1.000
_cell.angle_alpha   90.00
_cell.angle_beta   90.00
_cell.angle_gamma   90.00
#
_symmetry.space_group_name_H-M   'P 1'
#
loop_
_entity.id
_entity.type
_entity.pdbx_description
1 polymer ?
#
loop_
_entity_poly.entity_id
_entity_poly.type
_entity_poly.pdbx_seq_one_letter_code
_entity_poly.pdbx_strand_id
1 'polypeptide(L)'
;MAIAQTILTQDLADKIALVDANPDKLRGEVLYLQHAAAFLPRTRFTASVDYDITAGSDLCIVTVCPRQNPGESRLNLLQRNVDIFRHIIPPLAKLSPNSILLIVSNPNDVLTYVAWKLSSFPVNRVLGSGLQEQIVWWATNT
;
A
#
# COMPACT_ATOMS: atom_id res chain seq x y z
N MET A 1 8.36 -1.65 1.67
CA MET A 1 9.17 -0.91 2.67
C MET A 1 9.56 0.49 2.24
N ALA A 2 10.12 0.70 1.03
CA ALA A 2 10.63 2.01 0.60
C ALA A 2 9.71 3.22 0.89
N ILE A 3 8.40 3.12 0.61
CA ILE A 3 7.44 4.19 0.89
C ILE A 3 7.39 4.55 2.38
N ALA A 4 7.27 3.55 3.26
CA ALA A 4 7.21 3.79 4.70
C ALA A 4 8.51 4.42 5.23
N GLN A 5 9.66 3.97 4.73
CA GLN A 5 10.95 4.57 5.07
C GLN A 5 11.04 6.04 4.63
N THR A 6 10.59 6.38 3.43
CA THR A 6 10.57 7.77 2.94
C THR A 6 9.64 8.65 3.77
N ILE A 7 8.46 8.16 4.14
CA ILE A 7 7.52 8.88 5.01
C ILE A 7 8.17 9.17 6.37
N LEU A 8 8.88 8.19 6.92
CA LEU A 8 9.61 8.34 8.19
C LEU A 8 10.78 9.32 8.10
N THR A 9 11.59 9.26 7.05
CA THR A 9 12.77 10.11 6.91
C THR A 9 12.44 11.56 6.58
N GLN A 10 11.29 11.79 5.94
CA GLN A 10 10.81 13.13 5.57
C GLN A 10 9.84 13.74 6.60
N ASP A 11 9.59 13.07 7.73
CA ASP A 11 8.69 13.54 8.79
C ASP A 11 7.26 13.87 8.30
N LEU A 12 6.72 13.02 7.42
CA LEU A 12 5.42 13.29 6.77
C LEU A 12 4.21 12.81 7.60
N ALA A 13 4.43 12.00 8.63
CA ALA A 13 3.34 11.42 9.42
C ALA A 13 3.73 11.20 10.89
N ASP A 14 2.80 11.49 11.80
CA ASP A 14 2.94 11.21 13.23
C ASP A 14 2.76 9.73 13.58
N LYS A 15 2.00 9.00 12.76
CA LYS A 15 1.65 7.59 12.96
C LYS A 15 1.71 6.83 11.65
N ILE A 16 2.32 5.65 11.68
CA ILE A 16 2.36 4.73 10.54
C ILE A 16 1.85 3.36 11.00
N ALA A 17 0.86 2.84 10.29
CA ALA A 17 0.36 1.47 10.43
C ALA A 17 0.82 0.64 9.24
N LEU A 18 1.54 -0.45 9.49
CA LEU A 18 2.01 -1.39 8.47
C LEU A 18 1.21 -2.69 8.53
N VAL A 19 0.60 -3.05 7.41
CA VAL A 19 -0.15 -4.30 7.26
C VAL A 19 0.46 -5.12 6.14
N ASP A 20 0.82 -6.37 6.43
CA ASP A 20 1.27 -7.37 5.45
C ASP A 20 0.73 -8.74 5.90
N ALA A 21 0.34 -9.59 4.95
CA ALA A 21 -0.17 -10.92 5.24
C ALA A 21 0.94 -11.89 5.72
N ASN A 22 2.21 -11.57 5.46
CA ASN A 22 3.34 -12.38 5.91
C ASN A 22 3.91 -11.82 7.23
N PRO A 23 3.67 -12.50 8.38
CA PRO A 23 4.09 -12.01 9.69
C PRO A 23 5.62 -11.99 9.87
N ASP A 24 6.34 -12.95 9.28
CA ASP A 24 7.80 -13.02 9.40
C ASP A 24 8.46 -11.86 8.66
N LYS A 25 7.98 -11.58 7.43
CA LYS A 25 8.40 -10.43 6.65
C LYS A 25 8.07 -9.13 7.38
N LEU A 26 6.83 -8.99 7.87
CA LEU A 26 6.39 -7.81 8.61
C LEU A 26 7.26 -7.56 9.85
N ARG A 27 7.60 -8.61 10.60
CA ARG A 27 8.46 -8.53 11.78
C ARG A 27 9.86 -8.03 11.43
N GLY A 28 10.48 -8.58 10.38
CA GLY A 28 11.82 -8.14 9.94
C GLY A 28 11.83 -6.67 9.50
N GLU A 29 10.79 -6.28 8.76
CA GLU A 29 10.56 -4.92 8.27
C GLU A 29 10.35 -3.91 9.42
N VAL A 30 9.60 -4.28 10.45
CA VAL A 30 9.41 -3.45 11.65
C VAL A 30 10.70 -3.30 12.44
N LEU A 31 11.48 -4.37 12.59
CA LEU A 31 12.76 -4.32 13.29
C LEU A 31 13.74 -3.36 12.58
N TYR A 32 13.75 -3.39 11.24
CA TYR A 32 14.54 -2.48 10.42
C TYR A 32 14.13 -1.02 10.66
N LEU A 33 12.83 -0.73 10.66
CA LEU A 33 12.32 0.62 10.92
C LEU A 33 12.57 1.08 12.36
N GLN A 34 12.49 0.19 13.35
CA GLN A 34 12.81 0.49 14.75
C GLN A 34 14.27 0.89 14.93
N HIS A 35 15.18 0.18 14.27
CA HIS A 35 16.61 0.55 14.28
C HIS A 35 16.85 1.90 13.59
N ALA A 36 16.15 2.19 12.49
CA ALA A 36 16.22 3.49 11.83
C ALA A 36 15.61 4.61 12.68
N ALA A 37 14.52 4.33 13.41
CA ALA A 37 13.78 5.30 14.22
C ALA A 37 14.62 5.92 15.35
N ALA A 38 15.70 5.26 15.78
CA ALA A 38 16.66 5.85 16.72
C ALA A 38 17.29 7.16 16.21
N PHE A 39 17.26 7.39 14.89
CA PHE A 39 17.84 8.54 14.21
C PHE A 39 16.80 9.45 13.56
N LEU A 40 15.50 9.14 13.70
CA LEU A 40 14.41 9.81 12.99
C LEU A 40 13.45 10.53 13.95
N PRO A 41 12.59 11.42 13.43
CA PRO A 41 11.54 12.08 14.21
C PRO A 41 10.64 11.10 14.98
N ARG A 42 9.88 11.60 15.97
CA ARG A 42 9.06 10.78 16.87
C ARG A 42 7.78 10.24 16.21
N THR A 43 7.89 9.60 15.05
CA THR A 43 6.78 8.90 14.41
C THR A 43 6.50 7.58 15.14
N ARG A 44 5.23 7.35 15.49
CA ARG A 44 4.79 6.10 16.11
C ARG A 44 4.48 5.06 15.04
N PHE A 45 5.18 3.93 15.08
CA PHE A 45 4.94 2.80 14.18
C PHE A 45 4.14 1.70 14.88
N THR A 46 3.19 1.14 14.15
CA THR A 46 2.44 -0.07 14.52
C THR A 46 2.42 -1.01 13.33
N ALA A 47 2.42 -2.30 13.60
CA ALA A 47 2.39 -3.30 12.56
C ALA A 47 1.58 -4.51 13.01
N SER A 48 0.72 -5.00 12.13
CA SER A 48 -0.13 -6.16 12.37
C SER A 48 -0.50 -6.81 11.05
N VAL A 49 -0.89 -8.08 11.11
CA VAL A 49 -1.59 -8.73 10.00
C VAL A 49 -3.06 -8.28 9.94
N ASP A 50 -3.60 -7.78 11.04
CA ASP A 50 -4.98 -7.33 11.17
C ASP A 50 -5.14 -5.88 10.74
N TYR A 51 -6.24 -5.57 10.05
CA TYR A 51 -6.53 -4.23 9.55
C TYR A 51 -6.95 -3.25 10.64
N ASP A 52 -7.33 -3.71 11.84
CA ASP A 52 -7.84 -2.85 12.91
C ASP A 52 -6.88 -1.72 13.30
N ILE A 53 -5.56 -1.95 13.15
CA ILE A 53 -4.54 -0.93 13.41
C ILE A 53 -4.58 0.25 12.43
N THR A 54 -5.30 0.11 11.31
CA THR A 54 -5.43 1.14 10.27
C THR A 54 -6.57 2.11 10.56
N ALA A 55 -7.35 1.91 11.62
CA ALA A 55 -8.52 2.71 11.92
C ALA A 55 -8.20 4.21 12.07
N GLY A 56 -8.98 5.06 11.41
CA GLY A 56 -8.81 6.51 11.44
C GLY A 56 -7.57 7.03 10.71
N SER A 57 -7.10 6.30 9.68
CA SER A 57 -6.02 6.78 8.80
C SER A 57 -6.51 7.91 7.89
N ASP A 58 -5.67 8.92 7.66
CA ASP A 58 -5.93 9.98 6.66
C ASP A 58 -5.58 9.53 5.23
N LEU A 59 -4.56 8.68 5.10
CA LEU A 59 -4.05 8.15 3.84
C LEU A 59 -3.78 6.65 3.97
N CYS A 60 -4.31 5.86 3.03
CA CYS A 60 -4.07 4.42 2.94
C CYS A 60 -3.36 4.10 1.61
N ILE A 61 -2.10 3.65 1.68
CA ILE A 61 -1.28 3.35 0.50
C ILE A 61 -1.26 1.83 0.26
N VAL A 62 -1.75 1.40 -0.91
CA VAL A 62 -1.84 -0.03 -1.27
C VAL A 62 -0.74 -0.36 -2.28
N THR A 63 0.19 -1.22 -1.86
CA THR A 63 1.42 -1.58 -2.63
C THR A 63 1.49 -3.06 -2.99
N VAL A 64 0.40 -3.81 -2.84
CA VAL A 64 0.41 -5.27 -3.03
C VAL A 64 0.57 -5.63 -4.50
N CYS A 65 1.66 -6.32 -4.83
CA CYS A 65 2.00 -6.75 -6.18
C CYS A 65 2.56 -8.18 -6.13
N PRO A 66 1.71 -9.22 -6.25
CA PRO A 66 2.17 -10.60 -6.27
C PRO A 66 2.96 -10.87 -7.56
N ARG A 67 4.00 -11.71 -7.45
CA ARG A 67 4.79 -12.13 -8.61
C ARG A 67 3.97 -13.09 -9.47
N GLN A 68 4.08 -12.95 -10.78
CA GLN A 68 3.49 -13.89 -11.73
C GLN A 68 4.05 -15.30 -11.49
N ASN A 69 3.17 -16.28 -11.35
CA ASN A 69 3.60 -17.66 -11.21
C ASN A 69 4.10 -18.21 -12.57
N PRO A 70 5.03 -19.17 -12.59
CA PRO A 70 5.46 -19.81 -13.83
C PRO A 70 4.26 -20.40 -14.59
N GLY A 71 4.09 -20.02 -15.86
CA GLY A 71 2.97 -20.47 -16.71
C GLY A 71 1.63 -19.78 -16.47
N GLU A 72 1.54 -18.82 -15.53
CA GLU A 72 0.31 -18.06 -15.29
C GLU A 72 0.04 -17.08 -16.44
N SER A 73 -1.21 -16.99 -16.91
CA SER A 73 -1.58 -15.99 -17.93
C SER A 73 -1.66 -14.58 -17.30
N ARG A 74 -1.48 -13.54 -18.12
CA ARG A 74 -1.67 -12.14 -17.67
C ARG A 74 -3.06 -11.90 -17.09
N LEU A 75 -4.09 -12.55 -17.66
CA LEU A 75 -5.47 -12.46 -17.17
C LEU A 75 -5.63 -13.12 -15.80
N ASN A 76 -5.02 -14.28 -15.57
CA ASN A 76 -5.07 -14.96 -14.28
C ASN A 76 -4.35 -14.15 -13.19
N LEU A 77 -3.20 -13.56 -13.54
CA LEU A 77 -2.49 -12.64 -12.65
C LEU A 77 -3.37 -11.43 -12.27
N LEU A 78 -4.06 -10.83 -13.25
CA LEU A 78 -4.97 -9.72 -13.02
C LEU A 78 -6.13 -10.13 -12.11
N GLN A 79 -6.75 -11.27 -12.36
CA GLN A 79 -7.85 -11.79 -11.54
C GLN A 79 -7.41 -11.98 -10.09
N ARG A 80 -6.23 -12.58 -9.88
CA ARG A 80 -5.66 -12.75 -8.53
C ARG A 80 -5.41 -11.42 -7.83
N ASN A 81 -4.96 -10.38 -8.55
CA ASN A 81 -4.81 -9.04 -7.98
C ASN A 81 -6.16 -8.44 -7.56
N VAL A 82 -7.20 -8.63 -8.37
CA VAL A 82 -8.57 -8.19 -8.04
C VAL A 82 -9.08 -8.91 -6.80
N ASP A 83 -8.87 -10.22 -6.70
CA ASP A 83 -9.30 -11.02 -5.55
C ASP A 83 -8.60 -10.58 -4.27
N ILE A 84 -7.31 -10.30 -4.33
CA ILE A 84 -6.57 -9.68 -3.22
C ILE A 84 -7.21 -8.34 -2.84
N PHE A 85 -7.49 -7.46 -3.80
CA PHE A 85 -8.10 -6.15 -3.53
C PHE A 85 -9.49 -6.26 -2.89
N ARG A 86 -10.28 -7.29 -3.23
CA ARG A 86 -11.57 -7.57 -2.57
C ARG A 86 -11.43 -7.83 -1.07
N HIS A 87 -10.29 -8.33 -0.63
CA HIS A 87 -10.01 -8.56 0.79
C HIS A 87 -9.38 -7.34 1.48
N ILE A 88 -8.62 -6.52 0.76
CA ILE A 88 -7.89 -5.37 1.34
C ILE A 88 -8.76 -4.11 1.43
N ILE A 89 -9.45 -3.76 0.33
CA ILE A 89 -10.06 -2.44 0.18
C ILE A 89 -11.27 -2.23 1.11
N PRO A 90 -12.23 -3.17 1.22
CA PRO A 90 -13.42 -2.93 2.06
C PRO A 90 -13.09 -2.73 3.56
N PRO A 91 -12.20 -3.52 4.19
CA PRO A 91 -11.77 -3.25 5.57
C PRO A 91 -11.14 -1.87 5.75
N LEU A 92 -10.25 -1.45 4.85
CA LEU A 92 -9.63 -0.11 4.90
C LEU A 92 -10.69 0.99 4.80
N ALA A 93 -11.62 0.87 3.86
CA ALA A 93 -12.70 1.84 3.68
C ALA A 93 -13.66 1.90 4.88
N LYS A 94 -13.92 0.74 5.52
CA LYS A 94 -14.77 0.66 6.71
C LYS A 94 -14.11 1.27 7.95
N LEU A 95 -12.82 0.98 8.17
CA LEU A 95 -12.07 1.42 9.35
C LEU A 95 -11.61 2.89 9.23
N SER A 96 -11.45 3.38 8.01
CA SER A 96 -10.99 4.74 7.71
C SER A 96 -11.87 5.39 6.63
N PRO A 97 -13.15 5.67 6.93
CA PRO A 97 -14.12 6.13 5.93
C PRO A 97 -13.83 7.50 5.34
N ASN A 98 -12.97 8.30 5.98
CA ASN A 98 -12.55 9.63 5.54
C ASN A 98 -11.19 9.64 4.84
N SER A 99 -10.53 8.49 4.69
CA SER A 99 -9.20 8.43 4.11
C SER A 99 -9.18 8.70 2.61
N ILE A 100 -7.99 8.95 2.09
CA ILE A 100 -7.64 8.85 0.69
C ILE A 100 -6.98 7.49 0.44
N LEU A 101 -7.36 6.81 -0.63
CA LEU A 101 -6.70 5.61 -1.12
C LEU A 101 -5.67 5.98 -2.18
N LEU A 102 -4.42 5.60 -1.98
CA LEU A 102 -3.34 5.72 -2.97
C LEU A 102 -2.91 4.33 -3.44
N ILE A 103 -3.22 4.00 -4.68
CA ILE A 103 -2.91 2.71 -5.28
C ILE A 103 -1.58 2.80 -6.02
N VAL A 104 -0.62 1.99 -5.60
CA VAL A 104 0.72 1.88 -6.23
C VAL A 104 0.85 0.56 -7.00
N SER A 105 0.06 -0.45 -6.63
CA SER A 105 0.02 -1.76 -7.28
C SER A 105 -0.17 -1.70 -8.80
N ASN A 106 0.46 -2.62 -9.53
CA ASN A 106 0.33 -2.75 -10.98
C ASN A 106 -0.54 -3.94 -11.40
N PRO A 107 -1.32 -3.83 -12.51
CA PRO A 107 -1.46 -2.67 -13.39
C PRO A 107 -2.28 -1.53 -12.77
N ASN A 108 -1.67 -0.34 -12.68
CA ASN A 108 -2.15 0.73 -11.80
C ASN A 108 -3.55 1.24 -12.15
N ASP A 109 -3.82 1.51 -13.43
CA ASP A 109 -5.11 2.08 -13.86
C ASP A 109 -6.27 1.14 -13.53
N VAL A 110 -6.09 -0.15 -13.79
CA VAL A 110 -7.11 -1.18 -13.54
C VAL A 110 -7.33 -1.36 -12.05
N LEU A 111 -6.25 -1.45 -11.25
CA LEU A 111 -6.36 -1.65 -9.81
C LEU A 111 -6.89 -0.41 -9.08
N THR A 112 -6.61 0.78 -9.60
CA THR A 112 -7.22 2.03 -9.11
C THR A 112 -8.71 2.04 -9.34
N TYR A 113 -9.17 1.65 -10.54
CA TYR A 113 -10.59 1.50 -10.83
C TYR A 113 -11.26 0.48 -9.90
N VAL A 114 -10.64 -0.68 -9.70
CA VAL A 114 -11.14 -1.73 -8.82
C VAL A 114 -11.22 -1.25 -7.38
N ALA A 115 -10.19 -0.56 -6.87
CA ALA A 115 -10.20 0.04 -5.53
C ALA A 115 -11.32 1.07 -5.37
N TRP A 116 -11.58 1.88 -6.39
CA TRP A 116 -12.70 2.82 -6.38
C TRP A 116 -14.05 2.10 -6.26
N LYS A 117 -14.26 1.04 -7.04
CA LYS A 117 -15.50 0.26 -6.97
C LYS A 117 -15.68 -0.47 -5.65
N LEU A 118 -14.61 -0.98 -5.06
CA LEU A 118 -14.67 -1.75 -3.81
C LEU A 118 -14.78 -0.87 -2.56
N SER A 119 -14.20 0.33 -2.57
CA SER A 119 -14.22 1.24 -1.41
C SER A 119 -15.53 2.00 -1.25
N SER A 120 -16.29 2.18 -2.33
CA SER A 120 -17.44 3.09 -2.38
C SER A 120 -17.09 4.54 -2.05
N PHE A 121 -15.81 4.91 -2.17
CA PHE A 121 -15.36 6.29 -1.99
C PHE A 121 -15.74 7.17 -3.18
N PRO A 122 -15.89 8.48 -2.98
CA PRO A 122 -15.99 9.41 -4.10
C PRO A 122 -14.68 9.40 -4.89
N VAL A 123 -14.77 9.67 -6.20
CA VAL A 123 -13.65 9.53 -7.14
C VAL A 123 -12.42 10.36 -6.76
N ASN A 124 -12.61 11.52 -6.12
CA ASN A 124 -11.53 12.40 -5.68
C ASN A 124 -10.74 11.86 -4.46
N ARG A 125 -11.13 10.72 -3.90
CA ARG A 125 -10.44 10.06 -2.77
C ARG A 125 -9.78 8.73 -3.15
N VAL A 126 -9.72 8.41 -4.45
CA VAL A 126 -9.03 7.21 -4.95
C VAL A 126 -8.06 7.62 -6.04
N LEU A 127 -6.78 7.61 -5.70
CA LEU A 127 -5.68 8.06 -6.54
C LEU A 127 -4.83 6.86 -6.94
N GLY A 128 -4.46 6.78 -8.21
CA GLY A 128 -3.39 5.89 -8.67
C GLY A 128 -2.07 6.66 -8.70
N SER A 129 -0.96 6.00 -8.37
CA SER A 129 0.38 6.57 -8.62
C SER A 129 0.66 6.79 -10.12
N GLY A 130 -0.15 6.18 -10.99
CA GLY A 130 -0.11 6.35 -12.43
C GLY A 130 1.16 5.81 -13.07
N LEU A 131 1.52 6.39 -14.22
CA LEU A 131 2.72 6.05 -15.00
C LEU A 131 4.03 6.53 -14.35
N GLN A 132 3.99 7.21 -13.20
CA GLN A 132 5.16 7.89 -12.67
C GLN A 132 6.29 6.91 -12.33
N GLU A 133 5.98 5.72 -11.81
CA GLU A 133 7.00 4.67 -11.61
C GLU A 133 7.57 4.15 -12.94
N GLN A 134 6.75 4.01 -13.97
CA GLN A 134 7.21 3.57 -15.28
C GLN A 134 8.13 4.64 -15.90
N ILE A 135 7.73 5.92 -15.86
CA ILE A 135 8.54 7.03 -16.39
C ILE A 135 9.89 7.14 -15.69
N VAL A 136 9.93 7.00 -14.37
CA VAL A 136 11.20 6.99 -13.62
C VAL A 136 12.07 5.81 -14.06
N TRP A 137 11.51 4.61 -14.20
CA TRP A 137 12.24 3.45 -14.69
C TRP A 137 12.80 3.67 -16.10
N TRP A 138 12.01 4.24 -17.01
CA TRP A 138 12.47 4.60 -18.35
C TRP A 138 13.63 5.61 -18.29
N ALA A 139 13.51 6.66 -17.49
CA ALA A 139 14.53 7.70 -17.36
C ALA A 139 15.84 7.22 -16.73
N THR A 140 15.82 6.15 -15.91
CA THR A 140 17.03 5.60 -15.26
C THR A 140 17.67 4.45 -16.04
N ASN A 141 16.97 3.87 -17.00
CA ASN A 141 17.40 2.69 -17.75
C ASN A 141 17.59 2.92 -19.26
N THR A 142 17.51 4.19 -19.71
CA THR A 142 17.94 4.68 -21.02
C THR A 142 19.08 5.67 -20.87
#